data_AF-A0A955T2T6-F1
#
_entry.id   AF-A0A955T2T6-F1
#
_cell.length_a   1.000
_cell.length_b   1.000
_cell.length_c   1.000
_cell.angle_alpha   90.00
_cell.angle_beta   90.00
_cell.angle_gamma   90.00
#
_symmetry.space_group_name_H-M   'P 1'
#
loop_
_entity.id
_entity.type
_entity.pdbx_description
1 polymer ?
#
loop_
_entity_poly.entity_id
_entity_poly.type
_entity_poly.pdbx_seq_one_letter_code
_entity_poly.pdbx_strand_id
1 'polypeptide(L)'
;MTSTLTFRLMLVGLILFSFPLSVWCQTDEEDFLAQIQSETQNAANAILYEDWSSGMVKSSSLLYSMKNHPDFLDIAETVTDSFSYLRPHEVRSRLALARDEAVGTFHGLNWLMVGLLSSSLNEHQKAADCFEKIQFNGDLTDSPYPYVLRGQELLAGGDLRQVTQAYEAAIRKASTDGGNLFRVRYEYTNNLLQSGFLDPALDRALVSLESEYPMERLWIREELVHYYW
;
A
#
# COMPACT_ATOMS: atom_id res chain seq x y z
N MET A 1 20.89 -46.96 -34.98
CA MET A 1 21.48 -45.75 -34.37
C MET A 1 20.35 -44.76 -34.03
N THR A 2 19.60 -45.06 -32.97
CA THR A 2 18.46 -44.27 -32.48
C THR A 2 18.26 -44.61 -31.00
N SER A 3 19.07 -44.04 -30.09
CA SER A 3 18.87 -44.29 -28.64
C SER A 3 19.53 -43.28 -27.69
N THR A 4 19.63 -42.00 -28.06
CA THR A 4 20.14 -40.97 -27.13
C THR A 4 19.27 -39.71 -27.06
N LEU A 5 18.35 -39.49 -28.01
CA LEU A 5 17.48 -38.31 -28.00
C LEU A 5 16.24 -38.48 -27.10
N THR A 6 15.73 -39.70 -26.94
CA THR A 6 14.55 -40.00 -26.11
C THR A 6 14.85 -39.99 -24.60
N PHE A 7 16.11 -40.10 -24.20
CA PHE A 7 16.50 -40.12 -22.78
C PHE A 7 16.70 -38.72 -22.17
N ARG A 8 16.88 -37.68 -23.00
CA ARG A 8 17.02 -36.29 -22.53
C ARG A 8 15.69 -35.54 -22.39
N LEU A 9 14.63 -35.99 -23.06
CA LEU A 9 13.28 -35.42 -22.89
C LEU A 9 12.54 -36.00 -21.67
N MET A 10 12.89 -37.20 -21.19
CA MET A 10 12.34 -37.73 -19.94
C MET A 10 12.97 -37.12 -18.69
N LEU A 11 14.19 -36.56 -18.76
CA LEU A 11 14.87 -35.96 -17.60
C LEU A 11 14.41 -34.52 -17.31
N VAL A 12 13.78 -33.83 -18.28
CA VAL A 12 13.16 -32.51 -18.09
C VAL A 12 11.71 -32.65 -17.57
N GLY A 13 11.05 -33.78 -17.85
CA GLY A 13 9.69 -34.07 -17.35
C GLY A 13 9.60 -34.57 -15.91
N LEU A 14 10.73 -34.94 -15.28
CA LEU A 14 10.75 -35.54 -13.94
C LEU A 14 11.33 -34.63 -12.84
N ILE A 15 11.74 -33.40 -13.18
CA ILE A 15 12.10 -32.35 -12.21
C ILE A 15 10.87 -31.47 -11.87
N LEU A 16 9.75 -31.63 -12.58
CA LEU A 16 8.51 -30.89 -12.35
C LEU A 16 7.47 -31.63 -11.47
N PHE A 17 7.82 -32.77 -10.87
CA PHE A 17 6.85 -33.60 -10.12
C PHE A 17 7.37 -34.15 -8.79
N SER A 18 8.15 -33.36 -8.04
CA SER A 18 8.61 -33.78 -6.70
C SER A 18 8.74 -32.63 -5.73
N PHE A 19 7.66 -31.88 -5.49
CA PHE A 19 7.41 -31.19 -4.22
C PHE A 19 5.91 -30.92 -4.05
N PRO A 20 5.16 -31.71 -3.26
CA PRO A 20 3.93 -31.22 -2.66
C PRO A 20 4.31 -30.52 -1.35
N LEU A 21 4.89 -29.32 -1.45
CA LEU A 21 5.08 -28.42 -0.30
C LEU A 21 4.06 -27.26 -0.30
N SER A 22 3.19 -27.15 -1.31
CA SER A 22 2.29 -26.00 -1.46
C SER A 22 0.89 -26.19 -0.86
N VAL A 23 0.56 -27.33 -0.26
CA VAL A 23 -0.82 -27.62 0.21
C VAL A 23 -1.00 -27.35 1.72
N TRP A 24 0.07 -27.10 2.47
CA TRP A 24 0.01 -26.89 3.93
C TRP A 24 0.26 -25.46 4.40
N CYS A 25 0.46 -24.50 3.48
CA CYS A 25 0.62 -23.07 3.83
C CYS A 25 -0.54 -22.19 3.33
N GLN A 26 -1.37 -22.69 2.40
CA GLN A 26 -2.43 -21.91 1.77
C GLN A 26 -3.66 -21.69 2.67
N THR A 27 -4.02 -22.67 3.52
CA THR A 27 -5.23 -22.55 4.36
C THR A 27 -5.11 -21.46 5.43
N ASP A 28 -3.92 -21.28 6.00
CA ASP A 28 -3.71 -20.29 7.06
C ASP A 28 -3.65 -18.85 6.50
N GLU A 29 -3.15 -18.69 5.27
CA GLU A 29 -3.11 -17.39 4.59
C GLU A 29 -4.50 -16.97 4.09
N GLU A 30 -5.26 -17.88 3.48
CA GLU A 30 -6.64 -17.61 3.04
C GLU A 30 -7.56 -17.28 4.23
N ASP A 31 -7.45 -18.01 5.34
CA ASP A 31 -8.22 -17.74 6.55
C ASP A 31 -7.83 -16.38 7.17
N PHE A 32 -6.54 -16.04 7.17
CA PHE A 32 -6.05 -14.75 7.66
C PHE A 32 -6.52 -13.58 6.79
N LEU A 33 -6.44 -13.71 5.47
CA LEU A 33 -6.95 -12.69 4.53
C LEU A 33 -8.47 -12.53 4.66
N ALA A 34 -9.21 -13.63 4.80
CA ALA A 34 -10.65 -13.59 5.04
C ALA A 34 -10.98 -12.89 6.38
N GLN A 35 -10.18 -13.11 7.41
CA GLN A 35 -10.30 -12.41 8.68
C GLN A 35 -10.02 -10.91 8.53
N ILE A 36 -8.93 -10.53 7.87
CA ILE A 36 -8.61 -9.11 7.60
C ILE A 36 -9.73 -8.45 6.82
N GLN A 37 -10.23 -9.09 5.77
CA GLN A 37 -11.29 -8.53 4.94
C GLN A 37 -12.59 -8.35 5.76
N SER A 38 -12.91 -9.32 6.61
CA SER A 38 -14.02 -9.22 7.56
C SER A 38 -13.82 -8.09 8.57
N GLU A 39 -12.65 -7.95 9.16
CA GLU A 39 -12.32 -6.88 10.11
C GLU A 39 -12.33 -5.50 9.45
N THR A 40 -11.82 -5.39 8.23
CA THR A 40 -11.84 -4.17 7.42
C THR A 40 -13.28 -3.77 7.11
N GLN A 41 -14.12 -4.72 6.67
CA GLN A 41 -15.53 -4.46 6.43
C GLN A 41 -16.26 -4.08 7.73
N ASN A 42 -15.94 -4.71 8.85
CA ASN A 42 -16.50 -4.36 10.15
C ASN A 42 -16.07 -2.97 10.62
N ALA A 43 -14.81 -2.58 10.38
CA ALA A 43 -14.29 -1.25 10.66
C ALA A 43 -14.99 -0.19 9.79
N ALA A 44 -15.12 -0.45 8.48
CA ALA A 44 -15.86 0.40 7.55
C ALA A 44 -17.35 0.52 7.96
N ASN A 45 -18.00 -0.58 8.32
CA ASN A 45 -19.38 -0.57 8.80
C ASN A 45 -19.52 0.19 10.12
N ALA A 46 -18.57 0.05 11.04
CA ALA A 46 -18.57 0.80 12.29
C ALA A 46 -18.39 2.31 12.05
N ILE A 47 -17.51 2.68 11.11
CA ILE A 47 -17.40 4.05 10.62
C ILE A 47 -18.75 4.52 10.07
N LEU A 48 -19.41 3.74 9.22
CA LEU A 48 -20.63 4.18 8.53
C LEU A 48 -21.88 4.22 9.42
N TYR A 49 -22.03 3.26 10.33
CA TYR A 49 -23.31 2.98 10.99
C TYR A 49 -23.26 2.96 12.53
N GLU A 50 -22.08 2.90 13.15
CA GLU A 50 -21.93 2.95 14.61
C GLU A 50 -21.52 4.36 15.11
N ASP A 51 -21.31 4.48 16.42
CA ASP A 51 -20.65 5.63 17.04
C ASP A 51 -19.25 5.83 16.43
N TRP A 52 -18.98 7.04 15.93
CA TRP A 52 -17.71 7.45 15.33
C TRP A 52 -16.50 7.06 16.19
N SER A 53 -16.62 7.21 17.52
CA SER A 53 -15.55 6.86 18.46
C SER A 53 -15.22 5.36 18.43
N SER A 54 -16.24 4.49 18.38
CA SER A 54 -16.10 3.03 18.25
C SER A 54 -15.45 2.67 16.91
N GLY A 55 -15.94 3.26 15.81
CA GLY A 55 -15.40 3.02 14.47
C GLY A 55 -13.94 3.45 14.32
N MET A 56 -13.58 4.60 14.88
CA MET A 56 -12.21 5.11 14.89
C MET A 56 -11.27 4.20 15.67
N VAL A 57 -11.67 3.72 16.85
CA VAL A 57 -10.85 2.80 17.66
C VAL A 57 -10.63 1.48 16.93
N LYS A 58 -11.68 0.89 16.35
CA LYS A 58 -11.58 -0.36 15.57
C LYS A 58 -10.65 -0.19 14.36
N SER A 59 -10.84 0.88 13.58
CA SER A 59 -10.03 1.16 12.38
C SER A 59 -8.58 1.46 12.72
N SER A 60 -8.34 2.24 13.78
CA SER A 60 -6.99 2.54 14.26
C SER A 60 -6.29 1.29 14.76
N SER A 61 -7.00 0.40 15.47
CA SER A 61 -6.46 -0.87 15.92
C SER A 61 -6.07 -1.78 14.76
N LEU A 62 -6.90 -1.85 13.71
CA LEU A 62 -6.63 -2.63 12.50
C LEU A 62 -5.43 -2.06 11.72
N LEU A 63 -5.41 -0.75 11.49
CA LEU A 63 -4.29 -0.11 10.79
C LEU A 63 -2.98 -0.23 11.59
N TYR A 64 -3.06 -0.23 12.93
CA TYR A 64 -1.90 -0.44 13.78
C TYR A 64 -1.38 -1.88 13.72
N SER A 65 -2.26 -2.89 13.79
CA SER A 65 -1.85 -4.29 13.68
C SER A 65 -1.23 -4.60 12.32
N MET A 66 -1.63 -3.84 11.28
CA MET A 66 -1.20 -4.03 9.91
C MET A 66 -0.12 -3.05 9.44
N LYS A 67 0.46 -2.25 10.33
CA LYS A 67 1.42 -1.19 9.95
C LYS A 67 2.66 -1.65 9.16
N ASN A 68 2.99 -2.93 9.25
CA ASN A 68 4.10 -3.56 8.53
C ASN A 68 3.62 -4.63 7.53
N HIS A 69 2.31 -4.82 7.38
CA HIS A 69 1.72 -5.80 6.49
C HIS A 69 1.69 -5.26 5.05
N PRO A 70 1.95 -6.07 4.01
CA PRO A 70 1.87 -5.66 2.61
C PRO A 70 0.51 -5.02 2.22
N ASP A 71 -0.58 -5.53 2.80
CA ASP A 71 -1.94 -5.09 2.49
C ASP A 71 -2.37 -3.80 3.22
N PHE A 72 -1.46 -3.14 3.97
CA PHE A 72 -1.78 -1.90 4.66
C PHE A 72 -2.38 -0.84 3.72
N LEU A 73 -1.82 -0.73 2.52
CA LEU A 73 -2.29 0.25 1.52
C LEU A 73 -3.68 -0.10 1.00
N ASP A 74 -3.94 -1.37 0.71
CA ASP A 74 -5.24 -1.85 0.23
C ASP A 74 -6.35 -1.58 1.26
N ILE A 75 -6.02 -1.69 2.55
CA ILE A 75 -6.94 -1.35 3.65
C ILE A 75 -7.11 0.15 3.79
N ALA A 76 -6.04 0.93 3.71
CA ALA A 76 -6.12 2.39 3.76
C ALA A 76 -6.99 2.94 2.61
N GLU A 77 -6.86 2.36 1.41
CA GLU A 77 -7.71 2.65 0.26
C GLU A 77 -9.17 2.24 0.52
N THR A 78 -9.42 1.01 0.98
CA THR A 78 -10.76 0.54 1.34
C THR A 78 -11.44 1.44 2.38
N VAL A 79 -10.70 1.88 3.40
CA VAL A 79 -11.19 2.82 4.41
C VAL A 79 -11.49 4.18 3.78
N THR A 80 -10.63 4.66 2.89
CA THR A 80 -10.84 5.94 2.18
C THR A 80 -12.08 5.89 1.29
N ASP A 81 -12.25 4.82 0.52
CA ASP A 81 -13.42 4.56 -0.31
C ASP A 81 -14.69 4.42 0.53
N SER A 82 -14.61 3.85 1.74
CA SER A 82 -15.76 3.79 2.63
C SER A 82 -16.31 5.19 2.97
N PHE A 83 -15.44 6.22 3.00
CA PHE A 83 -15.88 7.60 3.23
C PHE A 83 -16.58 8.22 2.03
N SER A 84 -16.37 7.72 0.81
CA SER A 84 -17.07 8.24 -0.37
C SER A 84 -18.57 7.95 -0.35
N TYR A 85 -19.02 6.98 0.46
CA TYR A 85 -20.44 6.71 0.70
C TYR A 85 -21.11 7.71 1.63
N LEU A 86 -20.34 8.54 2.35
CA LEU A 86 -20.85 9.58 3.23
C LEU A 86 -21.08 10.88 2.47
N ARG A 87 -22.04 11.67 2.95
CA ARG A 87 -22.25 13.02 2.39
C ARG A 87 -21.07 13.92 2.77
N PRO A 88 -20.65 14.87 1.92
CA PRO A 88 -19.49 15.70 2.19
C PRO A 88 -19.51 16.43 3.55
N HIS A 89 -20.69 16.86 4.04
CA HIS A 89 -20.79 17.49 5.37
C HIS A 89 -20.59 16.51 6.52
N GLU A 90 -20.95 15.23 6.34
CA GLU A 90 -20.71 14.17 7.34
C GLU A 90 -19.21 13.89 7.44
N VAL A 91 -18.51 13.77 6.30
CA VAL A 91 -17.06 13.61 6.26
C VAL A 91 -16.36 14.82 6.91
N ARG A 92 -16.81 16.05 6.64
CA ARG A 92 -16.26 17.26 7.28
C ARG A 92 -16.50 17.30 8.79
N SER A 93 -17.68 16.88 9.26
CA SER A 93 -17.99 16.79 10.69
C SER A 93 -17.04 15.80 11.39
N ARG A 94 -16.80 14.65 10.76
CA ARG A 94 -15.88 13.62 11.24
C ARG A 94 -14.42 14.07 11.21
N LEU A 95 -14.02 14.78 10.17
CA LEU A 95 -12.70 15.39 10.05
C LEU A 95 -12.42 16.39 11.17
N ALA A 96 -13.42 17.18 11.59
CA ALA A 96 -13.28 18.09 12.72
C ALA A 96 -13.00 17.32 14.02
N LEU A 97 -13.77 16.27 14.31
CA LEU A 97 -13.57 15.42 15.48
C LEU A 97 -12.19 14.75 15.46
N ALA A 98 -11.80 14.15 14.33
CA ALA A 98 -10.49 13.49 14.20
C ALA A 98 -9.32 14.47 14.39
N ARG A 99 -9.47 15.72 13.94
CA ARG A 99 -8.44 16.76 14.16
C ARG A 99 -8.32 17.15 15.62
N ASP A 100 -9.43 17.33 16.32
CA ASP A 100 -9.42 17.66 17.74
C ASP A 100 -8.72 16.54 18.55
N GLU A 101 -8.97 15.29 18.21
CA GLU A 101 -8.29 14.12 18.79
C GLU A 101 -6.80 14.05 18.41
N ALA A 102 -6.46 14.29 17.14
CA ALA A 102 -5.08 14.25 16.63
C ALA A 102 -4.19 15.36 17.23
N VAL A 103 -4.75 16.54 17.50
CA VAL A 103 -4.01 17.64 18.16
C VAL A 103 -3.74 17.31 19.63
N GLY A 104 -4.64 16.58 20.29
CA GLY A 104 -4.50 16.18 21.68
C GLY A 104 -3.58 14.97 21.92
N THR A 105 -3.12 14.29 20.87
CA THR A 105 -2.44 13.00 20.98
C THR A 105 -1.18 12.91 20.11
N PHE A 106 -0.12 12.26 20.62
CA PHE A 106 1.10 11.96 19.86
C PHE A 106 0.97 10.66 19.03
N HIS A 107 -0.25 10.27 18.65
CA HIS A 107 -0.52 9.01 17.95
C HIS A 107 -0.62 9.23 16.43
N GLY A 108 0.33 8.64 15.68
CA GLY A 108 0.38 8.71 14.23
C GLY A 108 -0.88 8.16 13.54
N LEU A 109 -1.60 7.24 14.19
CA LEU A 109 -2.88 6.71 13.68
C LEU A 109 -3.96 7.79 13.56
N ASN A 110 -4.00 8.76 14.48
CA ASN A 110 -4.97 9.84 14.39
C ASN A 110 -4.66 10.75 13.20
N TRP A 111 -3.38 11.05 12.97
CA TRP A 111 -2.95 11.77 11.77
C TRP A 111 -3.21 10.99 10.48
N LEU A 112 -3.08 9.66 10.50
CA LEU A 112 -3.48 8.79 9.39
C LEU A 112 -4.96 8.95 9.06
N MET A 113 -5.84 8.84 10.05
CA MET A 113 -7.29 9.00 9.83
C MET A 113 -7.66 10.39 9.32
N VAL A 114 -7.05 11.46 9.85
CA VAL A 114 -7.24 12.82 9.34
C VAL A 114 -6.78 12.93 7.89
N GLY A 115 -5.69 12.27 7.53
CA GLY A 115 -5.17 12.18 6.17
C GLY A 115 -6.15 11.50 5.22
N LEU A 116 -6.63 10.29 5.57
CA LEU A 116 -7.59 9.53 4.75
C LEU A 116 -8.92 10.28 4.56
N LEU A 117 -9.45 10.89 5.62
CA LEU A 117 -10.65 11.76 5.52
C LEU A 117 -10.41 12.96 4.60
N SER A 118 -9.24 13.59 4.69
CA SER A 118 -8.89 14.73 3.83
C SER A 118 -8.75 14.29 2.36
N SER A 119 -8.17 13.11 2.13
CA SER A 119 -8.07 12.48 0.79
C SER A 119 -9.45 12.23 0.20
N SER A 120 -10.38 11.65 0.96
CA SER A 120 -11.76 11.42 0.49
C SER A 120 -12.53 12.70 0.12
N LEU A 121 -12.09 13.85 0.65
CA LEU A 121 -12.63 15.18 0.31
C LEU A 121 -11.91 15.83 -0.88
N ASN A 122 -10.97 15.13 -1.53
CA ASN A 122 -10.04 15.65 -2.53
C ASN A 122 -9.21 16.84 -2.02
N GLU A 123 -8.96 16.90 -0.71
CA GLU A 123 -8.12 17.92 -0.09
C GLU A 123 -6.64 17.48 -0.07
N HIS A 124 -6.09 17.14 -1.24
CA HIS A 124 -4.81 16.42 -1.42
C HIS A 124 -3.64 17.02 -0.63
N GLN A 125 -3.42 18.34 -0.71
CA GLN A 125 -2.31 18.97 0.04
C GLN A 125 -2.47 18.80 1.56
N LYS A 126 -3.71 18.89 2.08
CA LYS A 126 -3.95 18.68 3.52
C LYS A 126 -3.75 17.22 3.90
N ALA A 127 -4.13 16.29 3.04
CA ALA A 127 -3.87 14.87 3.26
C ALA A 127 -2.36 14.59 3.32
N ALA A 128 -1.60 15.11 2.34
CA ALA A 128 -0.14 15.02 2.31
C ALA A 128 0.52 15.59 3.58
N ASP A 129 0.08 16.78 4.04
CA ASP A 129 0.58 17.40 5.28
C ASP A 129 0.29 16.53 6.52
N CYS A 130 -0.86 15.84 6.53
CA CYS A 130 -1.20 14.91 7.63
C CYS A 130 -0.31 13.68 7.61
N PHE A 131 -0.09 13.08 6.44
CA PHE A 131 0.81 11.93 6.30
C PHE A 131 2.27 12.27 6.63
N GLU A 132 2.71 13.51 6.37
CA GLU A 132 4.01 13.99 6.82
C GLU A 132 4.12 14.06 8.35
N LYS A 133 3.07 14.52 9.03
CA LYS A 133 3.06 14.58 10.51
C LYS A 133 3.14 13.22 11.19
N ILE A 134 2.68 12.16 10.53
CA ILE A 134 2.81 10.78 11.05
C ILE A 134 4.29 10.44 11.31
N GLN A 135 5.20 10.97 10.49
CA GLN A 135 6.63 10.70 10.56
C GLN A 135 7.28 11.21 11.86
N PHE A 136 6.64 12.16 12.55
CA PHE A 136 7.11 12.74 13.79
C PHE A 136 6.36 12.22 15.02
N ASN A 137 5.26 11.50 14.81
CA ASN A 137 4.30 11.15 15.86
C ASN A 137 4.15 9.63 15.98
N GLY A 138 5.13 9.00 16.64
CA GLY A 138 4.98 7.70 17.29
C GLY A 138 4.78 6.49 16.35
N ASP A 139 3.68 5.76 16.58
CA ASP A 139 3.43 4.35 16.27
C ASP A 139 3.68 3.83 14.84
N LEU A 140 3.83 4.72 13.86
CA LEU A 140 4.01 4.45 12.43
C LEU A 140 5.32 5.01 11.86
N THR A 141 6.23 5.55 12.69
CA THR A 141 7.50 6.17 12.25
C THR A 141 8.41 5.24 11.45
N ASP A 142 8.29 3.93 11.68
CA ASP A 142 9.07 2.91 10.97
C ASP A 142 8.33 2.29 9.78
N SER A 143 7.03 2.58 9.63
CA SER A 143 6.26 2.12 8.48
C SER A 143 6.63 2.93 7.23
N PRO A 144 6.83 2.29 6.07
CA PRO A 144 7.05 3.01 4.81
C PRO A 144 5.75 3.59 4.23
N TYR A 145 4.58 3.09 4.65
CA TYR A 145 3.31 3.39 4.00
C TYR A 145 2.81 4.84 4.14
N PRO A 146 3.00 5.55 5.26
CA PRO A 146 2.70 6.98 5.32
C PRO A 146 3.41 7.79 4.22
N TYR A 147 4.61 7.39 3.81
CA TYR A 147 5.34 8.04 2.72
C TYR A 147 4.73 7.72 1.35
N VAL A 148 4.24 6.49 1.15
CA VAL A 148 3.52 6.10 -0.07
C VAL A 148 2.23 6.90 -0.22
N LEU A 149 1.40 6.94 0.83
CA LEU A 149 0.16 7.72 0.87
C LEU A 149 0.43 9.20 0.60
N ARG A 150 1.47 9.78 1.22
CA ARG A 150 1.92 11.16 0.91
C ARG A 150 2.28 11.33 -0.55
N GLY A 151 3.00 10.36 -1.14
CA GLY A 151 3.36 10.37 -2.56
C GLY A 151 2.16 10.37 -3.48
N GLN A 152 1.14 9.54 -3.20
CA GLN A 152 -0.12 9.48 -3.96
C GLN A 152 -0.86 10.81 -3.94
N GLU A 153 -1.00 11.43 -2.76
CA GLU A 153 -1.68 12.73 -2.63
C GLU A 153 -0.93 13.87 -3.34
N LEU A 154 0.40 13.91 -3.22
CA LEU A 154 1.22 14.90 -3.91
C LEU A 154 1.15 14.74 -5.43
N LEU A 155 1.01 13.49 -5.90
CA LEU A 155 0.87 13.17 -7.31
C LEU A 155 -0.48 13.65 -7.85
N ALA A 156 -1.56 13.40 -7.11
CA ALA A 156 -2.88 13.95 -7.42
C ALA A 156 -2.86 15.50 -7.43
N GLY A 157 -2.04 16.12 -6.58
CA GLY A 157 -1.79 17.57 -6.57
C GLY A 157 -0.85 18.09 -7.67
N GLY A 158 -0.14 17.21 -8.39
CA GLY A 158 0.78 17.56 -9.48
C GLY A 158 2.18 18.04 -9.07
N ASP A 159 2.60 17.88 -7.81
CA ASP A 159 3.97 18.26 -7.38
C ASP A 159 4.96 17.09 -7.50
N LEU A 160 5.43 16.85 -8.72
CA LEU A 160 6.32 15.73 -9.04
C LEU A 160 7.61 15.71 -8.22
N ARG A 161 8.15 16.87 -7.86
CA ARG A 161 9.39 16.93 -7.08
C ARG A 161 9.16 16.37 -5.68
N GLN A 162 8.06 16.76 -5.04
CA GLN A 162 7.72 16.26 -3.71
C GLN A 162 7.28 14.79 -3.76
N VAL A 163 6.63 14.36 -4.84
CA VAL A 163 6.30 12.94 -5.09
C VAL A 163 7.55 12.07 -5.05
N THR A 164 8.58 12.39 -5.85
CA THR A 164 9.83 11.62 -5.87
C THR A 164 10.47 11.56 -4.48
N GLN A 165 10.51 12.68 -3.76
CA GLN A 165 11.07 12.72 -2.40
C GLN A 165 10.30 11.84 -1.41
N ALA A 166 8.96 11.80 -1.52
CA ALA A 166 8.12 10.96 -0.68
C ALA A 166 8.40 9.46 -0.95
N TYR A 167 8.38 9.04 -2.21
CA TYR A 167 8.65 7.65 -2.57
C TYR A 167 10.08 7.21 -2.26
N GLU A 168 11.09 8.06 -2.48
CA GLU A 168 12.46 7.74 -2.07
C GLU A 168 12.58 7.53 -0.56
N ALA A 169 11.84 8.29 0.24
CA ALA A 169 11.79 8.10 1.68
C ALA A 169 11.08 6.79 2.06
N ALA A 170 9.98 6.46 1.37
CA ALA A 170 9.29 5.18 1.50
C ALA A 170 10.24 4.00 1.21
N ILE A 171 10.99 4.06 0.11
CA ILE A 171 11.96 3.03 -0.30
C ILE A 171 13.06 2.88 0.75
N ARG A 172 13.62 3.99 1.26
CA ARG A 172 14.62 3.93 2.33
C ARG A 172 14.08 3.24 3.58
N LYS A 173 12.84 3.54 3.99
CA LYS A 173 12.19 2.92 5.15
C LYS A 173 11.88 1.44 4.92
N ALA A 174 11.46 1.07 3.72
CA ALA A 174 11.14 -0.31 3.38
C ALA A 174 12.39 -1.19 3.16
N SER A 175 13.58 -0.59 2.96
CA SER A 175 14.81 -1.32 2.58
C SER A 175 15.26 -2.42 3.54
N THR A 176 14.76 -2.43 4.79
CA THR A 176 15.05 -3.48 5.76
C THR A 176 14.16 -4.72 5.63
N ASP A 177 13.12 -4.66 4.80
CA ASP A 177 12.17 -5.74 4.56
C ASP A 177 11.86 -5.85 3.06
N GLY A 178 12.31 -6.95 2.45
CA GLY A 178 12.18 -7.17 1.00
C GLY A 178 10.73 -7.12 0.50
N GLY A 179 9.75 -7.60 1.29
CA GLY A 179 8.34 -7.59 0.90
C GLY A 179 7.78 -6.17 0.83
N ASN A 180 8.03 -5.38 1.88
CA ASN A 180 7.66 -3.98 1.93
C ASN A 180 8.39 -3.16 0.85
N LEU A 181 9.68 -3.45 0.60
CA LEU A 181 10.46 -2.78 -0.42
C LEU A 181 9.87 -2.98 -1.81
N PHE A 182 9.53 -4.22 -2.15
CA PHE A 182 8.87 -4.53 -3.41
C PHE A 182 7.54 -3.79 -3.55
N ARG A 183 6.66 -3.85 -2.53
CA ARG A 183 5.34 -3.20 -2.60
C ARG A 183 5.48 -1.69 -2.79
N VAL A 184 6.33 -1.02 -2.04
CA VAL A 184 6.54 0.44 -2.17
C VAL A 184 7.03 0.83 -3.57
N ARG A 185 7.96 0.05 -4.11
CA ARG A 185 8.53 0.21 -5.45
C ARG A 185 7.50 0.01 -6.54
N TYR A 186 6.67 -1.02 -6.38
CA TYR A 186 5.54 -1.30 -7.25
C TYR A 186 4.57 -0.11 -7.29
N GLU A 187 4.14 0.35 -6.11
CA GLU A 187 3.22 1.48 -5.98
C GLU A 187 3.79 2.75 -6.62
N TYR A 188 5.06 3.06 -6.38
CA TYR A 188 5.68 4.23 -7.01
C TYR A 188 5.57 4.19 -8.52
N THR A 189 5.90 3.05 -9.11
CA THR A 189 5.93 2.85 -10.56
C THR A 189 4.52 2.92 -11.15
N ASN A 190 3.57 2.20 -10.54
CA ASN A 190 2.18 2.16 -10.98
C ASN A 190 1.54 3.56 -10.93
N ASN A 191 1.73 4.29 -9.83
CA ASN A 191 1.19 5.65 -9.68
C ASN A 191 1.78 6.62 -10.72
N LEU A 192 3.10 6.56 -11.00
CA LEU A 192 3.72 7.36 -12.07
C LEU A 192 3.20 7.02 -13.47
N LEU A 193 3.00 5.74 -13.77
CA LEU A 193 2.45 5.30 -15.05
C LEU A 193 1.01 5.80 -15.24
N GLN A 194 0.15 5.59 -14.24
CA GLN A 194 -1.26 5.99 -14.28
C GLN A 194 -1.46 7.50 -14.41
N SER A 195 -0.56 8.29 -13.84
CA SER A 195 -0.59 9.75 -13.94
C SER A 195 -0.09 10.28 -15.29
N GLY A 196 0.38 9.41 -16.20
CA GLY A 196 0.92 9.78 -17.50
C GLY A 196 2.28 10.48 -17.42
N PHE A 197 2.90 10.54 -16.24
CA PHE A 197 4.21 11.13 -16.03
C PHE A 197 5.30 10.10 -16.35
N LEU A 198 5.55 9.94 -17.65
CA LEU A 198 6.73 9.23 -18.17
C LEU A 198 7.98 10.14 -18.07
N ASP A 199 8.36 10.48 -16.84
CA ASP A 199 9.57 11.26 -16.54
C ASP A 199 10.83 10.37 -16.77
N PRO A 200 12.01 10.88 -17.15
CA PRO A 200 13.29 10.20 -16.90
C PRO A 200 13.50 9.76 -15.43
N ALA A 201 12.72 10.27 -14.48
CA ALA A 201 12.55 9.71 -13.14
C ALA A 201 11.91 8.31 -13.14
N LEU A 202 11.07 7.96 -14.10
CA LEU A 202 10.62 6.59 -14.37
C LEU A 202 11.82 5.74 -14.78
N ASP A 203 12.67 6.20 -15.72
CA ASP A 203 13.90 5.46 -16.07
C ASP A 203 14.81 5.25 -14.84
N ARG A 204 14.97 6.26 -13.98
CA ARG A 204 15.70 6.11 -12.71
C ARG A 204 14.97 5.23 -11.70
N ALA A 205 13.64 5.28 -11.64
CA ALA A 205 12.83 4.42 -10.80
C ALA A 205 13.02 2.98 -11.28
N LEU A 206 12.81 2.69 -12.56
CA LEU A 206 13.05 1.41 -13.23
C LEU A 206 14.49 0.89 -13.04
N VAL A 207 15.50 1.76 -13.04
CA VAL A 207 16.89 1.39 -12.70
C VAL A 207 17.04 1.13 -11.20
N SER A 208 16.38 1.90 -10.32
CA SER A 208 16.33 1.61 -8.88
C SER A 208 15.52 0.36 -8.56
N LEU A 209 14.65 -0.06 -9.49
CA LEU A 209 13.92 -1.33 -9.53
C LEU A 209 14.76 -2.47 -10.13
N GLU A 210 16.07 -2.28 -10.35
CA GLU A 210 17.04 -3.39 -10.29
C GLU A 210 17.07 -3.93 -8.85
N SER A 211 15.92 -4.43 -8.42
CA SER A 211 15.79 -5.34 -7.32
C SER A 211 16.79 -6.46 -7.52
N GLU A 212 17.46 -6.87 -6.44
CA GLU A 212 18.31 -8.05 -6.46
C GLU A 212 17.49 -9.30 -6.85
N TYR A 213 16.16 -9.26 -6.63
CA TYR A 213 15.21 -10.32 -6.91
C TYR A 213 14.80 -10.37 -8.39
N PRO A 214 15.13 -11.46 -9.12
CA PRO A 214 14.85 -11.59 -10.55
C PRO A 214 13.37 -11.53 -10.95
N MET A 215 12.48 -11.98 -10.07
CA MET A 215 11.04 -11.99 -10.34
C MET A 215 10.44 -10.59 -10.38
N GLU A 216 10.90 -9.69 -9.51
CA GLU A 216 10.46 -8.28 -9.51
C GLU A 216 10.86 -7.60 -10.82
N ARG A 217 12.09 -7.87 -11.31
CA ARG A 217 12.57 -7.33 -12.59
C ARG A 217 11.76 -7.84 -13.79
N LEU A 218 11.35 -9.11 -13.77
CA LEU A 218 10.53 -9.70 -14.82
C LEU A 218 9.12 -9.08 -14.83
N TRP A 219 8.51 -8.96 -13.67
CA TRP A 219 7.16 -8.45 -13.51
C TRP A 219 7.03 -6.97 -13.92
N ILE A 220 7.97 -6.13 -13.47
CA ILE A 220 8.00 -4.71 -13.86
C ILE A 220 8.16 -4.54 -15.37
N ARG A 221 8.96 -5.41 -16.02
CA ARG A 221 9.09 -5.40 -17.48
C ARG A 221 7.79 -5.81 -18.17
N GLU A 222 7.06 -6.77 -17.62
CA GLU A 222 5.78 -7.22 -18.16
C GLU A 222 4.72 -6.10 -18.09
N GLU A 223 4.59 -5.42 -16.95
CA GLU A 223 3.69 -4.26 -16.79
C GLU A 223 4.04 -3.11 -17.75
N LEU A 224 5.33 -2.78 -17.88
CA LEU A 224 5.76 -1.78 -18.86
C LEU A 224 5.37 -2.19 -20.28
N VAL A 225 5.55 -3.46 -20.65
CA VAL A 225 5.14 -3.95 -21.97
C VAL A 225 3.64 -3.79 -22.16
N HIS A 226 2.81 -4.14 -21.17
CA HIS A 226 1.36 -3.95 -21.24
C HIS A 226 0.93 -2.48 -21.34
N TYR A 227 1.67 -1.56 -20.72
CA TYR A 227 1.33 -0.14 -20.76
C TYR A 227 1.71 0.52 -22.10
N TYR A 228 2.77 0.05 -22.76
CA TYR A 228 3.30 0.64 -23.99
C TYR A 228 2.81 -0.01 -25.30
N TRP A 229 2.18 -1.18 -25.25
CA TRP A 229 1.77 -1.97 -26.44
C TRP A 229 0.28 -2.33 -26.41
#